data_AF-A0A951I0A5-F1
#
_entry.id   AF-A0A951I0A5-F1
#
_cell.length_a   1.000
_cell.length_b   1.000
_cell.length_c   1.000
_cell.angle_alpha   90.00
_cell.angle_beta   90.00
_cell.angle_gamma   90.00
#
_symmetry.space_group_name_H-M   'P 1'
#
loop_
_entity.id
_entity.type
_entity.pdbx_description
1 polymer ?
#
loop_
_entity_poly.entity_id
_entity_poly.type
_entity_poly.pdbx_seq_one_letter_code
_entity_poly.pdbx_strand_id
1 'polypeptide(L)'
;MKKFVPFVLLLSLSLFAVSTSSAQTRPRRVTEQPASVPQQQPEEDSAEPAPQPTAPRRPPVLTGNIGQTGQTQPSAPQDDGPEEVGDGDVVRVETALVSIPVSVSDRDGRYIPDLQKEDFRIFEDGVEQRVAYFASAEKPFTVALVLDVSDSTRFRLDEIQDAAIAFIDQLRPEDRVLVVSFDDKVHVLAEATNDRNE
;
A
#
# COMPACT_ATOMS: atom_id res chain seq x y z
N MET A 1 14.73 19.98 52.29
CA MET A 1 13.32 20.20 52.67
C MET A 1 12.98 21.69 52.57
N LYS A 2 12.30 22.11 51.51
CA LYS A 2 11.62 23.41 51.36
C LYS A 2 10.55 23.25 50.28
N LYS A 3 9.37 23.81 50.54
CA LYS A 3 8.06 23.26 50.19
C LYS A 3 7.62 23.65 48.77
N PHE A 4 7.05 22.69 48.06
CA PHE A 4 6.31 22.85 46.82
C PHE A 4 5.04 23.69 47.05
N VAL A 5 4.75 24.61 46.14
CA VAL A 5 3.43 25.27 46.02
C VAL A 5 2.96 25.01 44.59
N PRO A 6 1.89 24.22 44.36
CA PRO A 6 1.31 24.08 43.04
C PRO A 6 0.34 25.26 42.79
N PHE A 7 0.63 26.03 41.75
CA PHE A 7 -0.28 27.05 41.24
C PHE A 7 -1.31 26.35 40.35
N VAL A 8 -2.50 26.11 40.91
CA VAL A 8 -3.68 25.68 40.18
C VAL A 8 -4.22 26.90 39.44
N LEU A 9 -3.97 26.99 38.13
CA LEU A 9 -4.68 27.92 37.25
C LEU A 9 -5.81 27.16 36.54
N LEU A 10 -7.00 27.29 37.11
CA LEU A 10 -8.27 26.98 36.46
C LEU A 10 -8.56 28.09 35.44
N LEU A 11 -8.39 27.79 34.15
CA LEU A 11 -8.94 28.64 33.09
C LEU A 11 -9.87 27.80 32.21
N SER A 12 -11.12 27.77 32.63
CA SER A 12 -12.26 27.40 31.80
C SER A 12 -12.54 28.53 30.81
N LEU A 13 -12.45 28.23 29.51
CA LEU A 13 -13.24 28.96 28.51
C LEU A 13 -13.58 28.03 27.34
N SER A 14 -14.76 27.44 27.45
CA SER A 14 -15.48 26.78 26.38
C SER A 14 -16.04 27.84 25.42
N LEU A 15 -15.66 27.76 24.15
CA LEU A 15 -16.46 28.33 23.06
C LEU A 15 -16.36 27.42 21.84
N PHE A 16 -17.39 26.59 21.66
CA PHE A 16 -17.64 25.85 20.43
C PHE A 16 -18.25 26.81 19.41
N ALA A 17 -17.55 27.06 18.30
CA ALA A 17 -18.15 27.61 17.09
C ALA A 17 -18.22 26.48 16.05
N VAL A 18 -19.39 25.84 15.97
CA VAL A 18 -19.73 24.91 14.89
C VAL A 18 -19.89 25.73 13.60
N SER A 19 -18.96 25.58 12.67
CA SER A 19 -19.17 26.06 11.29
C SER A 19 -19.79 24.93 10.46
N THR A 20 -21.09 25.05 10.18
CA THR A 20 -21.77 24.22 9.20
C THR A 20 -21.45 24.74 7.80
N SER A 21 -20.61 24.03 7.05
CA SER A 21 -20.43 24.32 5.63
C SER A 21 -21.58 23.67 4.85
N SER A 22 -22.47 24.50 4.32
CA SER A 22 -23.52 24.06 3.41
C SER A 22 -22.90 23.77 2.03
N ALA A 23 -22.85 22.49 1.65
CA ALA A 23 -22.49 22.08 0.30
C ALA A 23 -23.59 22.53 -0.69
N GLN A 24 -23.33 23.62 -1.41
CA GLN A 24 -24.25 24.14 -2.42
C GLN A 24 -23.93 23.52 -3.78
N THR A 25 -24.66 22.47 -4.13
CA THR A 25 -24.60 21.79 -5.43
C THR A 25 -25.17 22.73 -6.50
N ARG A 26 -24.34 23.22 -7.42
CA ARG A 26 -24.81 23.88 -8.65
C ARG A 26 -25.10 22.82 -9.72
N PRO A 27 -26.30 22.77 -10.31
CA PRO A 27 -26.56 21.92 -11.46
C PRO A 27 -25.86 22.49 -12.70
N ARG A 28 -24.95 21.71 -13.30
CA ARG A 28 -24.33 22.00 -14.59
C ARG A 28 -25.38 21.83 -15.68
N ARG A 29 -25.88 22.95 -16.21
CA ARG A 29 -26.70 23.01 -17.41
C ARG A 29 -25.83 22.60 -18.60
N VAL A 30 -26.07 21.40 -19.14
CA VAL A 30 -25.54 21.00 -20.46
C VAL A 30 -26.32 21.81 -21.48
N THR A 31 -25.65 22.78 -22.10
CA THR A 31 -26.18 23.49 -23.26
C THR A 31 -25.43 22.91 -24.45
N GLU A 32 -26.15 22.21 -25.31
CA GLU A 32 -25.67 21.80 -26.63
C GLU A 32 -25.48 23.07 -27.48
N GLN A 33 -24.26 23.33 -27.94
CA GLN A 33 -24.06 24.10 -29.17
C GLN A 33 -22.73 23.69 -29.82
N PRO A 34 -22.72 23.34 -31.12
CA PRO A 34 -21.57 22.73 -31.77
C PRO A 34 -20.59 23.82 -32.24
N ALA A 35 -19.30 23.64 -31.94
CA ALA A 35 -18.23 24.40 -32.56
C ALA A 35 -17.24 23.42 -33.19
N SER A 36 -17.17 23.53 -34.52
CA SER A 36 -16.26 22.93 -35.49
C SER A 36 -14.84 22.60 -34.99
N VAL A 37 -14.48 21.32 -35.06
CA VAL A 37 -13.09 20.84 -35.01
C VAL A 37 -12.52 20.88 -36.43
N PRO A 38 -11.35 21.49 -36.68
CA PRO A 38 -10.65 21.38 -37.95
C PRO A 38 -10.19 19.93 -38.21
N GLN A 39 -10.56 19.39 -39.37
CA GLN A 39 -10.07 18.12 -39.89
C GLN A 39 -8.55 18.21 -40.17
N GLN A 40 -7.77 17.32 -39.55
CA GLN A 40 -6.47 16.89 -40.10
C GLN A 40 -6.65 15.51 -40.73
N GLN A 41 -6.31 15.42 -42.02
CA GLN A 41 -6.29 14.17 -42.79
C GLN A 41 -5.19 13.22 -42.27
N PRO A 42 -5.34 11.90 -42.48
CA PRO A 42 -4.40 10.89 -42.00
C PRO A 42 -3.17 10.81 -42.92
N GLU A 43 -1.98 10.82 -42.34
CA GLU A 43 -0.76 10.36 -43.02
C GLU A 43 -0.71 8.83 -42.95
N GLU A 44 -0.84 8.18 -44.11
CA GLU A 44 -0.40 6.81 -44.35
C GLU A 44 1.11 6.81 -44.57
N ASP A 45 1.90 6.20 -43.69
CA ASP A 45 3.06 5.38 -44.10
C ASP A 45 3.54 4.46 -42.96
N SER A 46 3.88 3.23 -43.35
CA SER A 46 4.77 2.29 -42.68
C SER A 46 4.23 1.52 -41.46
N ALA A 47 3.70 0.33 -41.81
CA ALA A 47 3.39 -0.78 -40.93
C ALA A 47 4.63 -1.38 -40.26
N GLU A 48 4.58 -1.56 -38.95
CA GLU A 48 5.42 -2.49 -38.19
C GLU A 48 4.48 -3.57 -37.59
N PRO A 49 4.68 -4.87 -37.86
CA PRO A 49 3.76 -5.91 -37.41
C PRO A 49 4.00 -6.26 -35.93
N ALA A 50 2.95 -6.11 -35.12
CA ALA A 50 2.93 -6.56 -33.73
C ALA A 50 3.15 -8.09 -33.61
N PRO A 51 3.86 -8.58 -32.57
CA PRO A 51 4.06 -10.01 -32.37
C PRO A 51 2.75 -10.69 -31.93
N GLN A 52 2.35 -11.72 -32.69
CA GLN A 52 1.16 -12.53 -32.41
C GLN A 52 1.37 -13.46 -31.19
N PRO A 53 0.33 -13.77 -30.40
CA PRO A 53 0.39 -14.76 -29.33
C PRO A 53 0.45 -16.17 -29.92
N THR A 54 1.56 -16.89 -29.74
CA THR A 54 1.68 -18.30 -30.11
C THR A 54 0.85 -19.21 -29.19
N ALA A 55 -0.13 -19.89 -29.77
CA ALA A 55 -0.92 -20.97 -29.17
C ALA A 55 -0.06 -22.23 -28.89
N PRO A 56 -0.53 -23.19 -28.07
CA PRO A 56 0.31 -24.12 -27.32
C PRO A 56 0.93 -25.25 -28.16
N ARG A 57 2.13 -25.67 -27.75
CA ARG A 57 2.90 -26.77 -28.32
C ARG A 57 2.15 -28.10 -28.16
N ARG A 58 1.85 -28.78 -29.27
CA ARG A 58 1.40 -30.19 -29.27
C ARG A 58 2.55 -31.12 -28.86
N PRO A 59 2.31 -32.20 -28.10
CA PRO A 59 3.32 -33.20 -27.82
C PRO A 59 3.65 -34.03 -29.07
N PRO A 60 4.86 -34.61 -29.18
CA PRO A 60 5.24 -35.42 -30.33
C PRO A 60 4.51 -36.77 -30.31
N VAL A 61 3.91 -37.14 -31.44
CA VAL A 61 3.37 -38.49 -31.68
C VAL A 61 4.52 -39.35 -32.21
N LEU A 62 4.93 -40.36 -31.44
CA LEU A 62 5.88 -41.36 -31.91
C LEU A 62 5.17 -42.28 -32.91
N THR A 63 5.39 -42.02 -34.19
CA THR A 63 5.01 -42.92 -35.28
C THR A 63 5.99 -44.08 -35.29
N GLY A 64 5.54 -45.24 -34.80
CA GLY A 64 6.23 -46.53 -34.90
C GLY A 64 5.38 -47.50 -35.71
N ASN A 65 6.01 -48.15 -36.68
CA ASN A 65 5.39 -48.82 -37.81
C ASN A 65 4.48 -50.02 -37.51
N ILE A 66 3.46 -50.07 -38.37
CA ILE A 66 2.51 -51.13 -38.74
C ILE A 66 3.22 -52.47 -39.03
N GLY A 67 2.83 -53.52 -38.32
CA GLY A 67 3.08 -54.93 -38.63
C GLY A 67 1.97 -55.81 -38.04
N GLN A 68 1.15 -56.37 -38.93
CA GLN A 68 0.06 -57.37 -38.75
C GLN A 68 0.40 -58.50 -37.73
N THR A 69 -0.51 -59.18 -37.00
CA THR A 69 -1.84 -59.75 -37.36
C THR A 69 -2.48 -60.46 -36.13
N GLY A 70 -3.81 -60.41 -35.98
CA GLY A 70 -4.68 -61.35 -35.22
C GLY A 70 -4.62 -61.19 -33.69
N GLN A 71 -5.70 -61.16 -32.89
CA GLN A 71 -7.05 -61.71 -33.01
C GLN A 71 -7.98 -60.83 -32.16
N THR A 72 -9.14 -60.43 -32.69
CA THR A 72 -10.23 -59.88 -31.85
C THR A 72 -10.84 -61.01 -31.04
N GLN A 73 -10.50 -61.07 -29.75
CA GLN A 73 -11.22 -61.86 -28.77
C GLN A 73 -12.16 -60.92 -28.01
N PRO A 74 -13.48 -61.17 -27.98
CA PRO A 74 -14.40 -60.32 -27.24
C PRO A 74 -14.20 -60.57 -25.74
N SER A 75 -13.54 -59.63 -25.07
CA SER A 75 -13.50 -59.60 -23.60
C SER A 75 -14.87 -59.16 -23.09
N ALA A 76 -15.38 -59.93 -22.13
CA ALA A 76 -16.62 -59.70 -21.40
C ALA A 76 -16.63 -58.30 -20.71
N PRO A 77 -17.80 -57.77 -20.31
CA PRO A 77 -17.89 -56.50 -19.60
C PRO A 77 -17.06 -56.60 -18.32
N GLN A 78 -15.97 -55.85 -18.22
CA GLN A 78 -15.25 -55.69 -16.97
C GLN A 78 -16.07 -54.74 -16.10
N ASP A 79 -16.42 -55.27 -14.93
CA ASP A 79 -17.03 -54.58 -13.81
C ASP A 79 -16.09 -53.44 -13.36
N ASP A 80 -16.46 -52.20 -13.67
CA ASP A 80 -15.72 -50.99 -13.30
C ASP A 80 -15.86 -50.75 -11.78
N GLY A 81 -15.11 -51.53 -10.99
CA GLY A 81 -14.86 -51.21 -9.60
C GLY A 81 -14.10 -49.88 -9.46
N PRO A 82 -14.18 -49.21 -8.29
CA PRO A 82 -13.61 -47.88 -8.12
C PRO A 82 -12.09 -47.89 -8.37
N GLU A 83 -11.63 -47.04 -9.29
CA GLU A 83 -10.22 -46.89 -9.66
C GLU A 83 -9.37 -46.62 -8.41
N GLU A 84 -8.39 -47.49 -8.13
CA GLU A 84 -7.42 -47.29 -7.07
C GLU A 84 -6.40 -46.22 -7.51
N VAL A 85 -6.31 -45.15 -6.72
CA VAL A 85 -5.30 -44.07 -6.90
C VAL A 85 -3.92 -44.66 -6.64
N GLY A 86 -3.08 -44.75 -7.67
CA GLY A 86 -1.76 -45.37 -7.59
C GLY A 86 -0.72 -44.50 -6.86
N ASP A 87 0.29 -45.15 -6.25
CA ASP A 87 1.40 -44.55 -5.48
C ASP A 87 2.26 -43.49 -6.20
N GLY A 88 1.90 -43.09 -7.42
CA GLY A 88 2.59 -42.09 -8.25
C GLY A 88 1.82 -40.77 -8.45
N ASP A 89 0.60 -40.63 -7.93
CA ASP A 89 -0.18 -39.41 -8.12
C ASP A 89 0.32 -38.25 -7.24
N VAL A 90 0.89 -37.24 -7.88
CA VAL A 90 1.39 -36.03 -7.22
C VAL A 90 0.21 -35.11 -6.92
N VAL A 91 -0.23 -35.10 -5.67
CA VAL A 91 -1.19 -34.10 -5.17
C VAL A 91 -0.50 -32.74 -5.12
N ARG A 92 -0.98 -31.81 -5.95
CA ARG A 92 -0.60 -30.39 -5.89
C ARG A 92 -1.73 -29.61 -5.23
N VAL A 93 -1.38 -28.82 -4.23
CA VAL A 93 -2.31 -27.90 -3.55
C VAL A 93 -1.88 -26.48 -3.88
N GLU A 94 -2.79 -25.71 -4.49
CA GLU A 94 -2.64 -24.28 -4.69
C GLU A 94 -3.31 -23.55 -3.53
N THR A 95 -2.56 -22.67 -2.85
CA THR A 95 -3.08 -21.90 -1.72
C THR A 95 -2.99 -20.41 -2.04
N ALA A 96 -4.09 -19.68 -1.85
CA ALA A 96 -4.10 -18.22 -1.94
C ALA A 96 -3.70 -17.62 -0.59
N LEU A 97 -2.67 -16.76 -0.59
CA LEU A 97 -2.30 -15.96 0.58
C LEU A 97 -2.96 -14.58 0.49
N VAL A 98 -3.56 -14.14 1.59
CA VAL A 98 -4.20 -12.82 1.70
C VAL A 98 -3.42 -11.98 2.72
N SER A 99 -3.09 -10.74 2.35
CA SER A 99 -2.42 -9.80 3.26
C SER A 99 -3.42 -8.88 3.94
N ILE A 100 -3.38 -8.82 5.27
CA ILE A 100 -4.26 -7.98 6.09
C ILE A 100 -3.41 -6.93 6.81
N PRO A 101 -3.47 -5.65 6.44
CA PRO A 101 -2.80 -4.58 7.19
C PRO A 101 -3.57 -4.31 8.49
N VAL A 102 -2.85 -4.24 9.61
CA VAL A 102 -3.42 -3.98 10.94
C VAL A 102 -2.65 -2.85 11.61
N SER A 103 -3.37 -1.95 12.28
CA SER A 103 -2.81 -0.96 13.19
C SER A 103 -3.52 -1.10 14.53
N VAL A 104 -2.76 -1.10 15.62
CA VAL A 104 -3.27 -1.27 16.98
C VAL A 104 -2.97 -0.02 17.78
N SER A 105 -3.97 0.49 18.49
CA SER A 105 -3.86 1.68 19.32
C SER A 105 -4.54 1.47 20.67
N ASP A 106 -4.07 2.19 21.69
CA ASP A 106 -4.70 2.23 23.00
C ASP A 106 -6.00 3.06 22.99
N ARG A 107 -6.63 3.22 24.16
CA ARG A 107 -7.87 3.99 24.32
C ARG A 107 -7.70 5.50 24.06
N ASP A 108 -6.48 6.01 24.18
CA ASP A 108 -6.14 7.40 23.95
C ASP A 108 -5.65 7.64 22.50
N GLY A 109 -5.65 6.60 21.66
CA GLY A 109 -5.21 6.66 20.27
C GLY A 109 -3.70 6.56 20.08
N ARG A 110 -2.93 6.16 21.10
CA ARG A 110 -1.49 5.95 20.96
C ARG A 110 -1.21 4.61 20.32
N TYR A 111 -0.30 4.59 19.34
CA TYR A 111 0.18 3.36 18.71
C TYR A 111 0.80 2.41 19.75
N ILE A 112 0.45 1.13 19.66
CA ILE A 112 1.04 0.08 20.49
C ILE A 112 2.11 -0.64 19.67
N PRO A 113 3.41 -0.41 19.94
CA PRO A 113 4.49 -1.07 19.22
C PRO A 113 4.70 -2.51 19.69
N ASP A 114 5.60 -3.22 18.99
CA ASP A 114 6.20 -4.50 19.42
C ASP A 114 5.23 -5.67 19.65
N LEU A 115 4.03 -5.62 19.06
CA LEU A 115 3.10 -6.75 19.06
C LEU A 115 3.66 -7.92 18.28
N GLN A 116 3.51 -9.11 18.86
CA GLN A 116 3.97 -10.36 18.28
C GLN A 116 2.83 -11.07 17.57
N LYS A 117 3.17 -12.04 16.71
CA LYS A 117 2.20 -12.85 15.98
C LYS A 117 1.16 -13.48 16.91
N GLU A 118 1.60 -13.89 18.10
CA GLU A 118 0.79 -14.57 19.12
C GLU A 118 -0.28 -13.66 19.75
N ASP A 119 -0.14 -12.33 19.60
CA ASP A 119 -1.12 -11.36 20.08
C ASP A 119 -2.34 -11.23 19.14
N PHE A 120 -2.30 -11.89 17.98
CA PHE A 120 -3.36 -11.84 16.96
C PHE A 120 -4.04 -13.19 16.77
N ARG A 121 -5.37 -13.14 16.62
CA ARG A 121 -6.18 -14.26 16.14
C ARG A 121 -7.03 -13.78 14.98
N ILE A 122 -7.00 -14.54 13.88
CA ILE A 122 -7.77 -14.23 12.67
C ILE A 122 -8.90 -15.24 12.59
N PHE A 123 -10.12 -14.77 12.31
CA PHE A 123 -11.28 -15.61 12.11
C PHE A 123 -11.89 -15.31 10.75
N GLU A 124 -12.24 -16.37 10.01
CA GLU A 124 -13.00 -16.30 8.77
C GLU A 124 -14.26 -17.14 8.97
N ASP A 125 -15.43 -16.52 8.79
CA ASP A 125 -16.74 -17.15 9.05
C ASP A 125 -16.86 -17.86 10.41
N GLY A 126 -16.18 -17.32 11.42
CA GLY A 126 -16.15 -17.86 12.79
C GLY A 126 -15.14 -18.98 13.02
N VAL A 127 -14.39 -19.39 11.99
CA VAL A 127 -13.32 -20.39 12.08
C VAL A 127 -11.97 -19.69 12.21
N GLU A 128 -11.17 -20.08 13.21
CA GLU A 128 -9.82 -19.52 13.41
C GLU A 128 -8.87 -19.93 12.28
N GLN A 129 -8.22 -18.94 11.67
CA GLN A 129 -7.29 -19.11 10.56
C GLN A 129 -5.85 -19.00 11.04
N ARG A 130 -4.97 -19.83 10.48
CA ARG A 130 -3.55 -19.80 10.80
C ARG A 130 -2.87 -18.60 10.13
N VAL A 131 -2.23 -17.75 10.94
CA VAL A 131 -1.34 -16.71 10.43
C VAL A 131 -0.10 -17.37 9.83
N ALA A 132 0.03 -17.38 8.49
CA ALA A 132 1.17 -17.99 7.80
C ALA A 132 2.44 -17.13 7.92
N TYR A 133 2.29 -15.80 7.81
CA TYR A 133 3.38 -14.83 7.88
C TYR A 133 2.93 -13.62 8.70
N PHE A 134 3.83 -13.12 9.54
CA PHE A 134 3.63 -11.91 10.34
C PHE A 134 4.90 -11.07 10.23
N ALA A 135 4.72 -9.77 9.99
CA ALA A 135 5.81 -8.82 9.97
C ALA A 135 5.30 -7.48 10.49
N SER A 136 6.09 -6.87 11.39
CA SER A 136 5.94 -5.46 11.69
C SER A 136 6.42 -4.66 10.48
N ALA A 137 5.52 -3.90 9.86
CA ALA A 137 5.85 -3.09 8.70
C ALA A 137 6.35 -1.73 9.15
N GLU A 138 7.62 -1.67 9.54
CA GLU A 138 8.34 -0.44 9.86
C GLU A 138 8.86 0.22 8.56
N LYS A 139 7.94 0.79 7.77
CA LYS A 139 8.34 1.42 6.51
C LYS A 139 9.04 2.76 6.78
N PRO A 140 10.16 3.06 6.10
CA PRO A 140 10.74 4.40 6.13
C PRO A 140 9.72 5.43 5.65
N PHE A 141 9.68 6.59 6.28
CA PHE A 141 8.84 7.70 5.83
C PHE A 141 9.67 8.95 5.53
N THR A 142 9.02 9.93 4.89
CA THR A 142 9.62 11.23 4.60
C THR A 142 8.84 12.31 5.32
N VAL A 143 9.52 13.12 6.13
CA VAL A 143 8.94 14.27 6.83
C VAL A 143 9.31 15.54 6.10
N ALA A 144 8.32 16.42 5.88
CA ALA A 144 8.57 17.80 5.50
C ALA A 144 8.49 18.69 6.74
N LEU A 145 9.64 19.21 7.18
CA LEU A 145 9.73 20.16 8.27
C LEU A 145 9.65 21.58 7.70
N VAL A 146 8.56 22.28 8.02
CA VAL A 146 8.28 23.63 7.52
C VAL A 146 8.41 24.63 8.67
N LEU A 147 9.46 25.46 8.63
CA LEU A 147 9.88 26.36 9.69
C LEU A 147 9.49 27.81 9.40
N ASP A 148 8.73 28.43 10.30
CA ASP A 148 8.40 29.86 10.22
C ASP A 148 9.58 30.71 10.69
N VAL A 149 10.16 31.49 9.79
CA VAL A 149 11.28 32.42 10.07
C VAL A 149 10.87 33.88 9.88
N SER A 150 9.56 34.17 9.94
CA SER A 150 9.03 35.52 9.88
C SER A 150 9.47 36.38 11.08
N ASP A 151 9.34 37.71 10.96
CA ASP A 151 9.72 38.65 12.02
C ASP A 151 9.05 38.35 13.38
N SER A 152 7.89 37.68 13.39
CA SER A 152 7.17 37.31 14.60
C SER A 152 7.88 36.22 15.42
N THR A 153 8.70 35.39 14.79
CA THR A 153 9.44 34.29 15.44
C THR A 153 10.88 34.67 15.78
N ARG A 154 11.31 35.90 15.48
CA ARG A 154 12.70 36.36 15.62
C ARG A 154 13.37 36.08 16.97
N PHE A 155 12.63 36.20 18.07
CA PHE A 155 13.17 35.96 19.43
C PHE A 155 13.07 34.50 19.88
N ARG A 156 12.53 33.62 19.04
CA ARG A 156 12.29 32.20 19.31
C ARG A 156 12.95 31.28 18.28
N LEU A 157 13.73 31.85 17.36
CA LEU A 157 14.32 31.11 16.26
C LEU A 157 15.28 30.02 16.76
N ASP A 158 16.04 30.32 17.82
CA ASP A 158 16.90 29.34 18.50
C ASP A 158 16.07 28.19 19.09
N GLU A 159 14.95 28.49 19.77
CA GLU A 159 14.05 27.45 20.32
C GLU A 159 13.43 26.58 19.21
N ILE A 160 13.07 27.19 18.07
CA ILE A 160 12.51 26.48 16.92
C ILE A 160 13.58 25.57 16.31
N GLN A 161 14.82 26.04 16.19
CA GLN A 161 15.94 25.26 15.70
C GLN A 161 16.26 24.08 16.63
N ASP A 162 16.33 24.32 17.94
CA ASP A 162 16.56 23.28 18.93
C ASP A 162 15.47 22.20 18.88
N ALA A 163 14.20 22.61 18.76
CA ALA A 163 13.08 21.69 18.64
C ALA A 163 13.12 20.89 17.33
N ALA A 164 13.51 21.53 16.22
CA ALA A 164 13.70 20.88 14.92
C ALA A 164 14.78 19.81 14.99
N ILE A 165 15.94 20.13 15.56
CA ILE A 165 17.06 19.18 15.75
C ILE A 165 16.61 18.02 16.64
N ALA A 166 15.99 18.31 17.79
CA ALA A 166 15.51 17.28 18.71
C ALA A 166 14.45 16.35 18.09
N PHE A 167 13.65 16.85 17.14
CA PHE A 167 12.71 16.04 16.38
C PHE A 167 13.42 15.15 15.37
N ILE A 168 14.33 15.71 14.56
CA ILE A 168 15.15 14.95 13.59
C ILE A 168 15.92 13.86 14.32
N ASP A 169 16.38 14.13 15.55
CA ASP A 169 17.13 13.16 16.35
C ASP A 169 16.36 11.89 16.70
N GLN A 170 15.04 11.97 16.78
CA GLN A 170 14.15 10.84 17.07
C GLN A 170 13.82 9.98 15.85
N LEU A 171 14.13 10.46 14.64
CA LEU A 171 13.88 9.71 13.41
C LEU A 171 14.84 8.54 13.25
N ARG A 172 14.41 7.48 12.56
CA ARG A 172 15.29 6.33 12.28
C ARG A 172 16.28 6.68 11.16
N PRO A 173 17.41 5.99 11.03
CA PRO A 173 18.42 6.25 9.98
C PRO A 173 17.89 6.15 8.54
N GLU A 174 16.84 5.37 8.32
CA GLU A 174 16.17 5.19 7.05
C GLU A 174 15.11 6.27 6.74
N ASP A 175 14.65 7.02 7.75
CA ASP A 175 13.67 8.08 7.57
C ASP A 175 14.35 9.31 6.94
N ARG A 176 13.63 9.97 6.02
CA ARG A 176 14.14 11.14 5.28
C ARG A 176 13.47 12.42 5.76
N VAL A 177 14.20 13.52 5.73
CA VAL A 177 13.71 14.85 6.10
C VAL A 177 13.94 15.82 4.96
N LEU A 178 12.90 16.56 4.61
CA LEU A 178 12.95 17.77 3.80
C LEU A 178 12.84 18.95 4.74
N VAL A 179 13.74 19.93 4.65
CA VAL A 179 13.67 21.15 5.47
C VAL A 179 13.32 22.33 4.58
N VAL A 180 12.23 23.01 4.93
CA VAL A 180 11.72 24.20 4.26
C VAL A 180 11.58 25.29 5.31
N SER A 181 12.06 26.50 5.03
CA SER A 181 11.68 27.67 5.80
C SER A 181 10.77 28.58 5.00
N PHE A 182 10.00 29.40 5.69
CA PHE A 182 9.19 30.42 5.04
C PHE A 182 9.14 31.73 5.83
N ASP A 183 9.13 32.82 5.08
CA ASP A 183 8.81 34.19 5.52
C ASP A 183 7.84 34.79 4.48
N ASP A 184 8.17 35.93 3.86
CA ASP A 184 7.50 36.43 2.66
C ASP A 184 7.65 35.49 1.44
N LYS A 185 8.64 34.58 1.47
CA LYS A 185 8.92 33.59 0.44
C LYS A 185 9.14 32.21 1.06
N VAL A 186 9.03 31.18 0.22
CA VAL A 186 9.35 29.79 0.58
C VAL A 186 10.78 29.49 0.17
N HIS A 187 11.55 28.90 1.08
CA HIS A 187 12.94 28.53 0.91
C HIS A 187 13.11 27.04 1.22
N VAL A 188 13.53 26.25 0.24
CA VAL A 188 13.96 24.87 0.48
C VAL A 188 15.40 24.93 1.00
N LEU A 189 15.60 24.55 2.25
CA LEU A 189 16.90 24.56 2.90
C LEU A 189 17.66 23.26 2.64
N ALA A 190 16.95 22.13 2.64
CA ALA A 190 17.48 20.82 2.29
C ALA A 190 16.41 20.03 1.53
N GLU A 191 16.82 19.32 0.48
CA GLU A 191 15.97 18.32 -0.18
C GLU A 191 15.75 17.10 0.74
N ALA A 192 14.81 16.21 0.39
CA ALA A 192 14.55 15.03 1.20
C ALA A 192 15.78 14.12 1.28
N THR A 193 16.47 14.11 2.42
CA THR A 193 17.69 13.33 2.65
C THR A 193 17.60 12.57 3.97
N ASN A 194 18.38 11.51 4.12
CA ASN A 194 18.58 10.82 5.40
C ASN A 194 20.02 10.99 5.93
N ASP A 195 20.85 11.78 5.25
CA ASP A 195 22.15 12.20 5.80
C ASP A 195 21.91 13.32 6.81
N ARG A 196 22.42 13.15 8.03
CA ARG A 196 22.27 14.15 9.10
C ARG A 196 23.34 15.25 9.06
N ASN A 197 24.33 15.13 8.19
CA ASN A 197 25.41 16.10 8.04
C ASN A 197 25.23 17.04 6.83
N GLU A 198 24.18 16.79 6.05
CA GLU A 198 23.72 17.62 4.94
C GLU A 198 22.73 18.69 5.45
#